data_AF-A0A9D4ZPD7-F1
#
_entry.id   AF-A0A9D4ZPD7-F1
#
_cell.length_a   1.000
_cell.length_b   1.000
_cell.length_c   1.000
_cell.angle_alpha   90.00
_cell.angle_beta   90.00
_cell.angle_gamma   90.00
#
_symmetry.space_group_name_H-M   'P 1'
#
loop_
_entity.id
_entity.type
_entity.pdbx_description
1 polymer ?
#
loop_
_entity_poly.entity_id
_entity_poly.type
_entity_poly.pdbx_seq_one_letter_code
_entity_poly.pdbx_strand_id
1 'polypeptide(L)'
;MKRRQEEAEDIREEMSGIMKEKQQSLKDTGYTHRIGYGNALGDMGVVRAVGARPDYALASGGGRVVGHSPAYKPTSTTPSWVDRIPTLFMRSTRIHPLAHIILQPSFNQPGQCLPLASSKVYVEVALRTPIYADQVTLSHVSESIAYDVSSAPKEFQVYGLPPPLSTSKPASWVLMGEFKYDIHNAVAAQGFALWEMAKNTLISTIKLQVLSNYGSASHTCIYRLQVHGKEPT
;
A
#
# COMPACT_ATOMS: atom_id res chain seq x y z
N MET A 1 -9.00 -10.24 62.39
CA MET A 1 -9.69 -9.95 61.11
C MET A 1 -9.52 -8.50 60.68
N LYS A 2 -9.74 -7.50 61.54
CA LYS A 2 -9.58 -6.06 61.21
C LYS A 2 -8.19 -5.66 60.68
N ARG A 3 -7.10 -6.13 61.31
CA ARG A 3 -5.73 -5.77 60.93
C ARG A 3 -5.34 -6.18 59.49
N ARG A 4 -5.90 -7.28 58.98
CA ARG A 4 -5.69 -7.72 57.58
C ARG A 4 -6.54 -6.93 56.57
N GLN A 5 -7.61 -6.27 57.02
CA GLN A 5 -8.42 -5.39 56.17
C GLN A 5 -7.76 -4.02 56.03
N GLU A 6 -7.18 -3.51 57.12
CA GLU A 6 -6.40 -2.26 57.12
C GLU A 6 -5.16 -2.37 56.20
N GLU A 7 -4.41 -3.48 56.30
CA GLU A 7 -3.27 -3.75 55.40
C GLU A 7 -3.69 -3.85 53.92
N ALA A 8 -4.90 -4.35 53.63
CA ALA A 8 -5.39 -4.47 52.25
C ALA A 8 -5.87 -3.14 51.67
N GLU A 9 -6.39 -2.23 52.50
CA GLU A 9 -6.78 -0.88 52.08
C GLU A 9 -5.55 0.00 51.82
N ASP A 10 -4.51 -0.11 52.64
CA ASP A 10 -3.25 0.62 52.48
C ASP A 10 -2.56 0.25 51.16
N ILE A 11 -2.45 -1.05 50.85
CA ILE A 11 -1.90 -1.54 49.57
C ILE A 11 -2.74 -1.04 48.38
N ARG A 12 -4.07 -0.96 48.53
CA ARG A 12 -4.97 -0.50 47.47
C ARG A 12 -4.77 0.99 47.18
N GLU A 13 -4.51 1.79 48.22
CA GLU A 13 -4.27 3.22 48.09
C GLU A 13 -2.90 3.49 47.44
N GLU A 14 -1.87 2.75 47.83
CA GLU A 14 -0.53 2.81 47.22
C GLU A 14 -0.56 2.43 45.72
N MET A 15 -1.24 1.34 45.38
CA MET A 15 -1.42 0.93 43.97
C MET A 15 -2.20 1.96 43.14
N SER A 16 -3.18 2.64 43.74
CA SER A 16 -3.94 3.72 43.09
C SER A 16 -3.05 4.92 42.76
N GLY A 17 -2.12 5.26 43.66
CA GLY A 17 -1.11 6.30 43.44
C GLY A 17 -0.19 5.98 42.27
N ILE A 18 0.39 4.78 42.26
CA ILE A 18 1.31 4.32 41.20
C ILE A 18 0.63 4.29 39.83
N MET A 19 -0.64 3.88 39.78
CA MET A 19 -1.42 3.84 38.54
C MET A 19 -1.67 5.24 37.99
N LYS A 20 -1.97 6.22 38.85
CA LYS A 20 -2.16 7.62 38.44
C LYS A 20 -0.86 8.25 37.95
N GLU A 21 0.26 7.99 38.62
CA GLU A 21 1.58 8.49 38.23
C GLU A 21 2.04 7.93 36.88
N LYS A 22 1.89 6.61 36.66
CA LYS A 22 2.15 5.99 35.35
C LYS A 22 1.24 6.56 34.25
N GLN A 23 -0.02 6.82 34.57
CA GLN A 23 -0.96 7.38 33.60
C GLN A 23 -0.66 8.84 33.25
N GLN A 24 -0.07 9.62 34.16
CA GLN A 24 0.42 10.96 33.90
C GLN A 24 1.73 10.92 33.08
N SER A 25 2.68 10.05 33.45
CA SER A 25 3.92 9.82 32.70
C SER A 25 3.68 9.39 31.25
N LEU A 26 2.67 8.55 31.00
CA LEU A 26 2.25 8.13 29.66
C LEU A 26 1.57 9.24 28.84
N LYS A 27 0.91 10.20 29.50
CA LYS A 27 0.33 11.38 28.82
C LYS A 27 1.42 12.37 28.41
N ASP A 28 2.44 12.54 29.25
CA ASP A 28 3.54 13.47 28.99
C ASP A 28 4.52 12.97 27.90
N THR A 29 4.57 11.65 27.65
CA THR A 29 5.32 11.05 26.53
C THR A 29 4.57 11.06 25.19
N GLY A 30 3.37 11.64 25.12
CA GLY A 30 2.60 11.75 23.87
C GLY A 30 2.11 10.42 23.28
N TYR A 31 2.15 9.32 24.05
CA TYR A 31 1.81 7.97 23.59
C TYR A 31 0.39 7.60 24.04
N THR A 32 -0.63 8.13 23.36
CA THR A 32 -2.03 7.72 23.61
C THR A 32 -2.33 6.40 22.90
N HIS A 33 -2.11 5.27 23.58
CA HIS A 33 -2.60 3.96 23.15
C HIS A 33 -4.02 3.76 23.70
N ARG A 34 -5.06 3.82 22.86
CA ARG A 34 -6.40 3.37 23.23
C ARG A 34 -6.48 1.86 22.98
N ILE A 35 -6.31 1.05 24.02
CA ILE A 35 -6.72 -0.36 23.99
C ILE A 35 -8.20 -0.41 24.35
N GLY A 36 -9.05 -0.60 23.34
CA GLY A 36 -10.44 -1.00 23.49
C GLY A 36 -10.59 -2.43 23.00
N TYR A 37 -10.94 -3.36 23.89
CA TYR A 37 -11.48 -4.66 23.52
C TYR A 37 -12.90 -4.42 22.96
N GLY A 38 -13.04 -4.47 21.65
CA GLY A 38 -14.30 -4.31 20.93
C GLY A 38 -14.24 -5.07 19.60
N ASN A 39 -15.38 -5.67 19.25
CA ASN A 39 -15.58 -6.70 18.23
C ASN A 39 -14.94 -6.47 16.85
N ALA A 40 -14.63 -7.58 16.20
CA ALA A 40 -14.16 -7.71 14.82
C ALA A 40 -14.99 -6.91 13.80
N LEU A 41 -14.30 -6.52 12.71
CA LEU A 41 -14.72 -5.75 11.53
C LEU A 41 -14.63 -4.22 11.68
N GLY A 42 -13.53 -3.67 11.17
CA GLY A 42 -13.48 -2.28 10.71
C GLY A 42 -12.54 -1.34 11.46
N ASP A 43 -11.23 -1.64 11.52
CA ASP A 43 -10.17 -0.62 11.54
C ASP A 43 -8.77 -1.27 11.43
N MET A 44 -8.36 -1.71 10.23
CA MET A 44 -6.94 -2.00 9.97
C MET A 44 -6.26 -0.70 9.60
N GLY A 45 -5.73 -0.06 10.64
CA GLY A 45 -5.20 1.29 10.62
C GLY A 45 -4.13 1.55 9.56
N VAL A 46 -4.17 2.79 9.05
CA VAL A 46 -3.05 3.45 8.38
C VAL A 46 -1.87 3.43 9.35
N VAL A 47 -0.90 2.54 9.11
CA VAL A 47 0.30 2.46 9.95
C VAL A 47 1.20 3.62 9.56
N ARG A 48 1.18 4.70 10.36
CA ARG A 48 2.16 5.79 10.26
C ARG A 48 3.41 5.46 11.07
N ALA A 49 4.38 4.88 10.38
CA ALA A 49 5.78 5.30 10.35
C ALA A 49 6.49 4.43 9.31
N VAL A 50 6.79 5.01 8.14
CA VAL A 50 7.66 4.41 7.13
C VAL A 50 9.06 4.36 7.72
N GLY A 51 9.34 3.38 8.56
CA GLY A 51 10.73 3.04 8.89
C GLY A 51 11.49 2.71 7.61
N ALA A 52 12.81 2.84 7.62
CA ALA A 52 13.66 2.42 6.50
C ALA A 52 13.55 0.90 6.32
N ARG A 53 12.59 0.45 5.52
CA ARG A 53 12.33 -0.95 5.17
C ARG A 53 12.72 -1.17 3.70
N PRO A 54 13.29 -2.33 3.34
CA PRO A 54 13.56 -2.65 1.95
C PRO A 54 12.29 -2.59 1.10
N ASP A 55 12.43 -2.03 -0.10
CA ASP A 55 11.37 -1.96 -1.10
C ASP A 55 11.64 -3.02 -2.19
N TYR A 56 10.90 -4.12 -2.14
CA TYR A 56 11.06 -5.24 -3.07
C TYR A 56 10.44 -4.99 -4.45
N ALA A 57 9.69 -3.90 -4.60
CA ALA A 57 9.11 -3.46 -5.85
C ALA A 57 10.00 -2.45 -6.59
N LEU A 58 11.01 -1.88 -5.94
CA LEU A 58 11.92 -0.88 -6.50
C LEU A 58 12.55 -1.34 -7.82
N ALA A 59 12.41 -0.53 -8.88
CA ALA A 59 12.92 -0.85 -10.22
C ALA A 59 14.43 -1.04 -10.25
N SER A 60 15.19 -0.13 -9.63
CA SER A 60 16.66 -0.24 -9.53
C SER A 60 17.11 -1.43 -8.67
N GLY A 61 16.22 -1.99 -7.85
CA GLY A 61 16.45 -3.21 -7.06
C GLY A 61 16.06 -4.50 -7.79
N GLY A 62 15.50 -4.42 -9.00
CA GLY A 62 15.08 -5.57 -9.82
C GLY A 62 13.56 -5.78 -9.93
N GLY A 63 12.75 -4.93 -9.29
CA GLY A 63 11.30 -4.94 -9.45
C GLY A 63 10.88 -4.50 -10.86
N ARG A 64 9.77 -5.03 -11.38
CA ARG A 64 9.29 -4.72 -12.73
C ARG A 64 7.77 -4.76 -12.83
N VAL A 65 7.20 -3.83 -13.59
CA VAL A 65 5.78 -3.92 -13.97
C VAL A 65 5.63 -5.00 -15.03
N VAL A 66 4.75 -5.98 -14.78
CA VAL A 66 4.51 -7.13 -15.66
C VAL A 66 3.10 -7.15 -16.26
N GLY A 67 2.22 -6.26 -15.79
CA GLY A 67 0.85 -6.09 -16.29
C GLY A 67 0.24 -4.79 -15.80
N HIS A 68 -0.64 -4.17 -16.56
CA HIS A 68 -1.46 -3.04 -16.10
C HIS A 68 -2.68 -2.84 -17.01
N SER A 69 -3.68 -2.11 -16.52
CA SER A 69 -4.82 -1.63 -17.34
C SER A 69 -4.35 -0.68 -18.46
N PRO A 70 -5.13 -0.44 -19.53
CA PRO A 70 -4.71 0.45 -20.61
C PRO A 70 -4.21 1.82 -20.11
N ALA A 71 -3.07 2.29 -20.64
CA ALA A 71 -2.56 3.61 -20.31
C ALA A 71 -3.50 4.71 -20.81
N TYR A 72 -3.69 5.76 -20.02
CA TYR A 72 -4.47 6.93 -20.42
C TYR A 72 -3.74 7.70 -21.53
N LYS A 73 -4.47 8.05 -22.58
CA LYS A 73 -3.98 8.90 -23.68
C LYS A 73 -4.81 10.18 -23.70
N PRO A 74 -4.22 11.35 -23.43
CA PRO A 74 -4.96 12.60 -23.54
C PRO A 74 -5.42 12.81 -24.99
N THR A 75 -6.66 13.26 -25.14
CA THR A 75 -7.37 13.44 -26.42
C THR A 75 -6.72 14.44 -27.38
N SER A 76 -5.69 15.18 -26.94
CA SER A 76 -4.93 16.14 -27.74
C SER A 76 -3.73 15.56 -28.51
N THR A 77 -3.45 14.26 -28.40
CA THR A 77 -2.34 13.65 -29.14
C THR A 77 -2.81 13.26 -30.53
N THR A 78 -2.48 14.07 -31.55
CA THR A 78 -2.64 13.66 -32.95
C THR A 78 -1.89 12.35 -33.16
N PRO A 79 -2.52 11.28 -33.66
CA PRO A 79 -1.84 10.00 -33.85
C PRO A 79 -0.64 10.21 -34.76
N SER A 80 0.54 9.86 -34.28
CA SER A 80 1.75 9.98 -35.07
C SER A 80 1.72 8.93 -36.18
N TRP A 81 2.34 9.21 -37.32
CA TRP A 81 2.37 8.28 -38.45
C TRP A 81 2.97 6.91 -38.07
N VAL A 82 3.86 6.87 -37.08
CA VAL A 82 4.44 5.66 -36.49
C VAL A 82 3.41 4.81 -35.72
N ASP A 83 2.37 5.42 -35.14
CA ASP A 83 1.28 4.68 -34.48
C ASP A 83 0.45 3.85 -35.47
N ARG A 84 0.58 4.11 -36.79
CA ARG A 84 -0.13 3.41 -37.87
C ARG A 84 0.64 2.23 -38.44
N ILE A 85 1.89 1.98 -38.02
CA ILE A 85 2.69 0.85 -38.51
C ILE A 85 2.29 -0.41 -37.72
N PRO A 86 1.68 -1.43 -38.37
CA PRO A 86 1.31 -2.66 -37.69
C PRO A 86 2.57 -3.47 -37.36
N THR A 87 2.96 -3.50 -36.09
CA THR A 87 4.04 -4.35 -35.59
C THR A 87 3.62 -5.81 -35.59
N LEU A 88 3.74 -6.47 -36.75
CA LEU A 88 3.47 -7.89 -36.98
C LEU A 88 4.34 -8.82 -36.09
N PHE A 89 5.45 -8.30 -35.53
CA PHE A 89 6.44 -9.07 -34.76
C PHE A 89 6.37 -8.90 -33.23
N MET A 90 5.46 -8.08 -32.69
CA MET A 90 5.35 -7.89 -31.22
C MET A 90 4.11 -8.59 -30.65
N ARG A 91 4.20 -9.91 -30.47
CA ARG A 91 3.32 -10.67 -29.53
C ARG A 91 3.80 -10.52 -28.08
N SER A 92 4.26 -9.34 -27.69
CA SER A 92 4.71 -9.07 -26.33
C SER A 92 3.64 -8.25 -25.63
N THR A 93 3.23 -8.69 -24.44
CA THR A 93 2.33 -7.98 -23.53
C THR A 93 2.71 -6.50 -23.53
N ARG A 94 1.85 -5.61 -24.06
CA ARG A 94 2.21 -4.20 -24.27
C ARG A 94 2.22 -3.44 -22.95
N ILE A 95 3.24 -3.68 -22.14
CA ILE A 95 3.56 -2.85 -20.98
C ILE A 95 3.96 -1.47 -21.51
N HIS A 96 3.31 -0.45 -21.00
CA HIS A 96 3.58 0.93 -21.36
C HIS A 96 5.02 1.27 -20.98
N PRO A 97 5.81 1.93 -21.84
CA PRO A 97 7.23 2.19 -21.59
C PRO A 97 7.46 2.97 -20.28
N LEU A 98 6.51 3.81 -19.88
CA LEU A 98 6.57 4.58 -18.63
C LEU A 98 6.03 3.83 -17.40
N ALA A 99 5.57 2.59 -17.51
CA ALA A 99 4.95 1.89 -16.38
C ALA A 99 5.89 1.75 -15.18
N HIS A 100 7.19 1.66 -15.42
CA HIS A 100 8.22 1.53 -14.39
C HIS A 100 8.35 2.78 -13.48
N ILE A 101 7.76 3.94 -13.83
CA ILE A 101 7.82 5.17 -13.02
C ILE A 101 7.27 4.98 -11.61
N ILE A 102 6.26 4.11 -11.45
CA ILE A 102 5.64 3.83 -10.14
C ILE A 102 6.56 3.07 -9.17
N LEU A 103 7.65 2.53 -9.70
CA LEU A 103 8.65 1.74 -8.98
C LEU A 103 9.94 2.52 -8.75
N GLN A 104 9.93 3.83 -9.06
CA GLN A 104 11.07 4.72 -8.86
C GLN A 104 10.79 5.72 -7.73
N PRO A 105 11.83 6.19 -7.02
CA PRO A 105 11.69 7.31 -6.12
C PRO A 105 11.39 8.58 -6.92
N SER A 106 10.36 9.32 -6.50
CA SER A 106 10.01 10.64 -7.03
C SER A 106 9.88 11.64 -5.89
N PHE A 107 10.15 12.92 -6.17
CA PHE A 107 10.11 14.00 -5.18
C PHE A 107 8.71 14.62 -5.06
N ASN A 108 7.66 13.80 -5.16
CA ASN A 108 6.26 14.25 -5.19
C ASN A 108 5.95 15.34 -6.25
N GLN A 109 6.67 15.32 -7.38
CA GLN A 109 6.45 16.28 -8.45
C GLN A 109 5.17 15.92 -9.24
N PRO A 110 4.23 16.86 -9.41
CA PRO A 110 3.04 16.64 -10.24
C PRO A 110 3.39 16.10 -11.64
N GLY A 111 2.67 15.07 -12.08
CA GLY A 111 2.84 14.47 -13.42
C GLY A 111 3.84 13.31 -13.50
N GLN A 112 4.62 13.03 -12.44
CA GLN A 112 5.49 11.85 -12.36
C GLN A 112 4.71 10.61 -11.88
N CYS A 113 3.66 10.24 -12.60
CA CYS A 113 2.80 9.10 -12.28
C CYS A 113 2.51 8.26 -13.53
N LEU A 114 2.00 7.05 -13.31
CA LEU A 114 1.44 6.21 -14.38
C LEU A 114 -0.06 6.47 -14.49
N PRO A 115 -0.53 7.16 -15.55
CA PRO A 115 -1.94 7.40 -15.75
C PRO A 115 -2.58 6.21 -16.49
N LEU A 116 -3.60 5.63 -15.88
CA LEU A 116 -4.35 4.48 -16.42
C LEU A 116 -5.77 4.90 -16.76
N ALA A 117 -6.25 4.50 -17.93
CA ALA A 117 -7.60 4.83 -18.40
C ALA A 117 -8.63 4.08 -17.56
N SER A 118 -9.64 4.80 -17.03
CA SER A 118 -10.66 4.36 -16.05
C SER A 118 -10.37 4.76 -14.60
N SER A 119 -11.43 4.82 -13.79
CA SER A 119 -11.36 4.91 -12.33
C SER A 119 -11.05 3.56 -11.66
N LYS A 120 -11.37 2.45 -12.35
CA LYS A 120 -11.10 1.07 -11.94
C LYS A 120 -9.98 0.50 -12.80
N VAL A 121 -8.82 0.30 -12.18
CA VAL A 121 -7.59 -0.07 -12.89
C VAL A 121 -6.77 -1.05 -12.06
N TYR A 122 -5.80 -1.71 -12.69
CA TYR A 122 -4.86 -2.59 -12.01
C TYR A 122 -3.43 -2.37 -12.50
N VAL A 123 -2.47 -2.71 -11.63
CA VAL A 123 -1.07 -2.89 -11.99
C VAL A 123 -0.53 -4.14 -11.31
N GLU A 124 0.22 -4.94 -12.05
CA GLU A 124 0.92 -6.15 -11.61
C GLU A 124 2.42 -5.88 -11.60
N VAL A 125 3.07 -6.17 -10.48
CA VAL A 125 4.49 -5.90 -10.24
C VAL A 125 5.17 -7.20 -9.81
N ALA A 126 6.10 -7.68 -10.61
CA ALA A 126 7.00 -8.74 -10.19
C ALA A 126 8.08 -8.14 -9.27
N LEU A 127 8.23 -8.74 -8.10
CA LEU A 127 9.18 -8.33 -7.08
C LEU A 127 10.59 -8.78 -7.47
N ARG A 128 11.61 -8.15 -6.86
CA ARG A 128 13.02 -8.52 -7.08
C ARG A 128 13.33 -9.97 -6.69
N THR A 129 12.71 -10.42 -5.61
CA THR A 129 12.84 -11.76 -5.03
C THR A 129 11.50 -12.15 -4.41
N PRO A 130 11.17 -13.46 -4.32
CA PRO A 130 10.00 -13.90 -3.59
C PRO A 130 10.09 -13.54 -2.10
N ILE A 131 8.98 -13.05 -1.53
CA ILE A 131 8.93 -12.62 -0.12
C ILE A 131 7.62 -13.03 0.55
N TYR A 132 7.66 -13.09 1.88
CA TYR A 132 6.50 -12.99 2.75
C TYR A 132 6.18 -11.51 2.96
N ALA A 133 5.26 -10.98 2.15
CA ALA A 133 4.89 -9.58 2.19
C ALA A 133 4.02 -9.28 3.42
N ASP A 134 4.31 -8.18 4.12
CA ASP A 134 3.56 -7.76 5.32
C ASP A 134 2.95 -6.37 5.23
N GLN A 135 3.42 -5.54 4.28
CA GLN A 135 2.97 -4.17 4.10
C GLN A 135 3.18 -3.71 2.66
N VAL A 136 2.25 -2.92 2.16
CA VAL A 136 2.46 -2.09 0.97
C VAL A 136 2.46 -0.61 1.35
N THR A 137 3.19 0.20 0.60
CA THR A 137 3.12 1.66 0.73
C THR A 137 2.65 2.23 -0.60
N LEU A 138 1.56 2.99 -0.58
CA LEU A 138 1.03 3.69 -1.75
C LEU A 138 1.24 5.18 -1.53
N SER A 139 1.79 5.86 -2.53
CA SER A 139 1.98 7.31 -2.49
C SER A 139 1.23 8.01 -3.60
N HIS A 140 0.84 9.25 -3.34
CA HIS A 140 0.32 10.20 -4.32
C HIS A 140 0.88 11.59 -4.04
N VAL A 141 0.88 12.51 -5.03
CA VAL A 141 1.17 13.92 -4.77
C VAL A 141 0.22 14.46 -3.69
N SER A 142 0.76 15.25 -2.76
CA SER A 142 -0.01 15.86 -1.67
C SER A 142 -1.00 16.89 -2.20
N GLU A 143 -2.16 16.99 -1.57
CA GLU A 143 -3.22 17.96 -1.90
C GLU A 143 -2.71 19.41 -1.90
N SER A 144 -1.76 19.76 -1.04
CA SER A 144 -1.20 21.12 -0.97
C SER A 144 -0.35 21.53 -2.17
N ILE A 145 0.07 20.57 -3.01
CA ILE A 145 0.97 20.80 -4.16
C ILE A 145 0.28 20.43 -5.48
N ALA A 146 -0.75 19.59 -5.44
CA ALA A 146 -1.42 19.08 -6.63
C ALA A 146 -2.32 20.15 -7.30
N TYR A 147 -2.33 20.17 -8.63
CA TYR A 147 -3.32 20.94 -9.39
C TYR A 147 -4.72 20.30 -9.33
N ASP A 148 -4.76 18.97 -9.32
CA ASP A 148 -5.95 18.15 -9.22
C ASP A 148 -5.58 16.84 -8.51
N VAL A 149 -6.42 16.43 -7.57
CA VAL A 149 -6.27 15.16 -6.82
C VAL A 149 -7.36 14.14 -7.16
N SER A 150 -8.29 14.47 -8.06
CA SER A 150 -9.42 13.61 -8.43
C SER A 150 -9.00 12.27 -9.04
N SER A 151 -7.81 12.21 -9.63
CA SER A 151 -7.22 11.00 -10.22
C SER A 151 -6.51 10.10 -9.21
N ALA A 152 -6.39 10.51 -7.96
CA ALA A 152 -5.77 9.68 -6.92
C ALA A 152 -6.58 8.41 -6.66
N PRO A 153 -5.92 7.25 -6.46
CA PRO A 153 -6.61 6.03 -6.05
C PRO A 153 -7.29 6.24 -4.68
N LYS A 154 -8.47 5.66 -4.51
CA LYS A 154 -9.26 5.76 -3.27
C LYS A 154 -9.39 4.40 -2.62
N GLU A 155 -10.33 3.57 -3.04
CA GLU A 155 -10.47 2.20 -2.56
C GLU A 155 -9.64 1.26 -3.44
N PHE A 156 -8.91 0.34 -2.83
CA PHE A 156 -8.09 -0.61 -3.56
C PHE A 156 -7.93 -1.94 -2.81
N GLN A 157 -7.59 -2.98 -3.56
CA GLN A 157 -7.26 -4.30 -3.07
C GLN A 157 -5.83 -4.64 -3.45
N VAL A 158 -5.19 -5.46 -2.64
CA VAL A 158 -3.85 -5.99 -2.89
C VAL A 158 -3.96 -7.49 -3.03
N TYR A 159 -3.43 -8.04 -4.12
CA TYR A 159 -3.33 -9.47 -4.33
C TYR A 159 -1.88 -9.90 -4.47
N GLY A 160 -1.58 -11.12 -4.07
CA GLY A 160 -0.28 -11.76 -4.26
C GLY A 160 -0.39 -12.99 -5.14
N LEU A 161 0.60 -13.21 -5.99
CA LEU A 161 0.75 -14.41 -6.81
C LEU A 161 1.99 -15.18 -6.33
N PRO A 162 1.83 -16.44 -5.91
CA PRO A 162 2.96 -17.30 -5.57
C PRO A 162 3.94 -17.43 -6.73
N PRO A 163 5.23 -17.69 -6.46
CA PRO A 163 6.17 -18.10 -7.50
C PRO A 163 5.60 -19.28 -8.30
N PRO A 164 5.83 -19.34 -9.62
CA PRO A 164 5.44 -20.51 -10.40
C PRO A 164 6.15 -21.74 -9.83
N LEU A 165 5.38 -22.62 -9.20
CA LEU A 165 5.87 -23.93 -8.77
C LEU A 165 5.97 -24.82 -10.01
N SER A 166 6.92 -25.76 -10.03
CA SER A 166 7.04 -26.78 -11.08
C SER A 166 5.87 -27.78 -11.10
N THR A 167 4.82 -27.55 -10.31
CA THR A 167 3.64 -28.39 -10.20
C THR A 167 2.62 -28.05 -11.29
N SER A 168 1.77 -29.01 -11.63
CA SER A 168 0.81 -28.93 -12.75
C SER A 168 -0.36 -27.94 -12.53
N LYS A 169 -0.44 -27.26 -11.38
CA LYS A 169 -1.51 -26.30 -11.09
C LYS A 169 -1.04 -24.87 -11.36
N PRO A 170 -1.78 -24.08 -12.15
CA PRO A 170 -1.43 -22.67 -12.36
C PRO A 170 -1.53 -21.91 -11.02
N ALA A 171 -0.58 -21.01 -10.78
CA ALA A 171 -0.63 -20.12 -9.63
C ALA A 171 -1.88 -19.24 -9.70
N SER A 172 -2.57 -19.08 -8.56
CA SER A 172 -3.77 -18.25 -8.43
C SER A 172 -3.50 -17.03 -7.56
N TRP A 173 -4.17 -15.92 -7.86
CA TRP A 173 -4.13 -14.71 -7.05
C TRP A 173 -4.74 -14.94 -5.66
N VAL A 174 -4.06 -14.46 -4.63
CA VAL A 174 -4.49 -14.51 -3.23
C VAL A 174 -4.78 -13.07 -2.77
N LEU A 175 -5.99 -12.80 -2.27
CA LEU A 175 -6.33 -11.49 -1.70
C LEU A 175 -5.55 -11.28 -0.39
N MET A 176 -4.77 -10.21 -0.33
CA MET A 176 -3.89 -9.89 0.80
C MET A 176 -4.41 -8.74 1.67
N GLY A 177 -5.36 -7.96 1.15
CA GLY A 177 -6.02 -6.91 1.89
C GLY A 177 -6.87 -6.00 1.02
N GLU A 178 -7.75 -5.25 1.68
CA GLU A 178 -8.57 -4.20 1.10
C GLU A 178 -8.39 -2.93 1.92
N PHE A 179 -8.19 -1.81 1.25
CA PHE A 179 -7.75 -0.57 1.87
C PHE A 179 -8.37 0.64 1.20
N LYS A 180 -8.25 1.78 1.90
CA LYS A 180 -8.62 3.09 1.38
C LYS A 180 -7.44 4.05 1.57
N TYR A 181 -6.94 4.60 0.47
CA TYR A 181 -5.99 5.70 0.49
C TYR A 181 -6.72 6.98 0.84
N ASP A 182 -6.14 7.79 1.74
CA ASP A 182 -6.71 9.06 2.19
C ASP A 182 -5.97 10.26 1.60
N ILE A 183 -6.51 10.87 0.54
CA ILE A 183 -5.85 11.99 -0.13
C ILE A 183 -5.68 13.25 0.75
N HIS A 184 -6.52 13.40 1.79
CA HIS A 184 -6.49 14.54 2.72
C HIS A 184 -5.51 14.33 3.87
N ASN A 185 -4.86 13.16 3.91
CA ASN A 185 -3.87 12.85 4.91
C ASN A 185 -2.62 13.72 4.70
N ALA A 186 -2.12 14.34 5.79
CA ALA A 186 -0.90 15.15 5.73
C ALA A 186 0.36 14.38 5.25
N VAL A 187 0.32 13.05 5.25
CA VAL A 187 1.42 12.20 4.77
C VAL A 187 1.00 11.56 3.45
N ALA A 188 1.69 11.96 2.38
CA ALA A 188 1.48 11.49 1.01
C ALA A 188 1.81 9.99 0.82
N ALA A 189 2.77 9.43 1.56
CA ALA A 189 3.15 8.03 1.49
C ALA A 189 2.49 7.24 2.63
N GLN A 190 1.47 6.45 2.31
CA GLN A 190 0.65 5.74 3.30
C GLN A 190 0.97 4.25 3.29
N GLY A 191 1.26 3.71 4.48
CA GLY A 191 1.52 2.29 4.70
C GLY A 191 0.25 1.53 5.06
N PHE A 192 0.06 0.37 4.45
CA PHE A 192 -1.10 -0.51 4.63
C PHE A 192 -0.61 -1.91 4.99
N ALA A 193 -0.91 -2.36 6.22
CA ALA A 193 -0.54 -3.68 6.70
C ALA A 193 -1.42 -4.75 6.04
N LEU A 194 -0.79 -5.77 5.45
CA LEU A 194 -1.50 -6.90 4.84
C LEU A 194 -2.10 -7.81 5.92
N TRP A 195 -3.15 -8.56 5.55
CA TRP A 195 -3.83 -9.49 6.46
C TRP A 195 -2.89 -10.58 6.95
N GLU A 196 -3.01 -10.98 8.23
CA GLU A 196 -2.13 -11.98 8.84
C GLU A 196 -2.06 -13.30 8.07
N MET A 197 -3.21 -13.79 7.58
CA MET A 197 -3.25 -15.02 6.79
C MET A 197 -2.45 -14.90 5.48
N ALA A 198 -2.39 -13.71 4.89
CA ALA A 198 -1.65 -13.45 3.67
C ALA A 198 -0.13 -13.36 3.90
N LYS A 199 0.32 -12.95 5.10
CA LYS A 199 1.75 -12.83 5.43
C LYS A 199 2.50 -14.16 5.37
N ASN A 200 1.80 -15.28 5.54
CA ASN A 200 2.37 -16.62 5.46
C ASN A 200 2.43 -17.16 4.02
N THR A 201 2.03 -16.37 3.02
CA THR A 201 2.09 -16.76 1.61
C THR A 201 3.33 -16.15 0.95
N LEU A 202 4.21 -17.01 0.45
CA LEU A 202 5.35 -16.57 -0.35
C LEU A 202 4.86 -16.09 -1.72
N ILE A 203 5.19 -14.85 -2.09
CA ILE A 203 4.78 -14.25 -3.36
C ILE A 203 5.95 -13.75 -4.17
N SER A 204 5.83 -13.88 -5.50
CA SER A 204 6.81 -13.33 -6.46
C SER A 204 6.27 -12.11 -7.20
N THR A 205 4.94 -11.95 -7.25
CA THR A 205 4.26 -10.87 -7.95
C THR A 205 3.13 -10.34 -7.08
N ILE A 206 2.94 -9.03 -7.07
CA ILE A 206 1.82 -8.36 -6.40
C ILE A 206 0.93 -7.69 -7.44
N LYS A 207 -0.35 -7.55 -7.15
CA LYS A 207 -1.32 -6.79 -7.94
C LYS A 207 -1.98 -5.75 -7.05
N LEU A 208 -1.87 -4.49 -7.46
CA LEU A 208 -2.68 -3.40 -6.94
C LEU A 208 -3.92 -3.29 -7.83
N GLN A 209 -5.09 -3.51 -7.25
CA GLN A 209 -6.39 -3.39 -7.92
C GLN A 209 -7.12 -2.18 -7.35
N VAL A 210 -7.17 -1.07 -8.09
CA VAL A 210 -7.93 0.12 -7.71
C VAL A 210 -9.40 -0.08 -8.06
N LEU A 211 -10.27 0.15 -7.08
CA LEU A 211 -11.72 -0.01 -7.16
C LEU A 211 -12.45 1.32 -7.40
N SER A 212 -11.84 2.42 -6.96
CA SER A 212 -12.35 3.78 -7.15
C SER A 212 -11.24 4.82 -7.05
N ASN A 213 -11.49 6.02 -7.55
CA ASN A 213 -10.63 7.19 -7.40
C ASN A 213 -11.42 8.35 -6.74
N TYR A 214 -10.81 9.52 -6.66
CA TYR A 214 -11.38 10.70 -6.01
C TYR A 214 -12.27 11.58 -6.91
N GLY A 215 -12.69 11.09 -8.09
CA GLY A 215 -13.68 11.75 -8.94
C GLY A 215 -13.31 11.90 -10.40
N SER A 216 -12.09 11.55 -10.81
CA SER A 216 -11.70 11.59 -12.22
C SER A 216 -12.45 10.52 -13.02
N ALA A 217 -13.24 10.94 -14.00
CA ALA A 217 -13.93 10.03 -14.92
C ALA A 217 -13.01 9.45 -16.00
N SER A 218 -11.85 10.07 -16.26
CA SER A 218 -11.00 9.75 -17.40
C SER A 218 -9.87 8.78 -17.06
N HIS A 219 -9.26 8.94 -15.88
CA HIS A 219 -8.08 8.18 -15.50
C HIS A 219 -7.83 8.15 -13.99
N THR A 220 -7.05 7.16 -13.57
CA THR A 220 -6.44 7.07 -12.23
C THR A 220 -4.92 7.14 -12.38
N CYS A 221 -4.25 7.98 -11.57
CA CYS A 221 -2.80 8.09 -11.59
C CYS A 221 -2.15 7.46 -10.36
N ILE A 222 -1.23 6.53 -10.59
CA ILE A 222 -0.46 5.88 -9.52
C ILE A 222 0.94 6.50 -9.51
N TYR A 223 1.34 7.11 -8.40
CA TYR A 223 2.66 7.76 -8.29
C TYR A 223 3.73 6.78 -7.83
N ARG A 224 3.52 6.07 -6.72
CA ARG A 224 4.50 5.11 -6.22
C ARG A 224 3.85 3.96 -5.47
N LEU A 225 4.27 2.74 -5.78
CA LEU A 225 3.93 1.53 -5.05
C LEU A 225 5.22 0.89 -4.51
N GLN A 226 5.24 0.64 -3.21
CA GLN A 226 6.34 -0.06 -2.53
C GLN A 226 5.79 -1.32 -1.87
N VAL A 227 6.62 -2.34 -1.79
CA VAL A 227 6.25 -3.62 -1.17
C VAL A 227 7.32 -4.02 -0.17
N HIS A 228 6.89 -4.34 1.05
CA HIS A 228 7.75 -4.66 2.17
C HIS A 228 7.43 -6.05 2.72
N GLY A 229 8.45 -6.71 3.27
CA GLY A 229 8.32 -8.06 3.81
C GLY A 229 9.68 -8.66 4.15
N LYS A 230 9.72 -9.98 4.23
CA LYS A 230 10.93 -10.75 4.53
C LYS A 230 11.16 -11.81 3.45
N GLU A 231 12.42 -12.01 3.07
CA GLU A 231 12.82 -13.15 2.24
C GLU A 231 12.63 -14.46 3.03
N PRO A 232 12.31 -15.57 2.35
CA PRO A 232 12.32 -16.88 2.99
C PRO A 232 13.74 -17.22 3.45
N THR A 233 13.88 -17.59 4.73
CA THR A 233 15.13 -18.09 5.32
C THR A 233 15.37 -19.54 4.98
#